data_AF-G8BHD6-F1
#
_entry.id   AF-G8BHD6-F1
#
_cell.length_a   1.000
_cell.length_b   1.000
_cell.length_c   1.000
_cell.angle_alpha   90.00
_cell.angle_beta   90.00
_cell.angle_gamma   90.00
#
_symmetry.space_group_name_H-M   'P 1'
#
loop_
_entity.id
_entity.type
_entity.pdbx_description
1 polymer ?
#
loop_
_entity_poly.entity_id
_entity_poly.type
_entity_poly.pdbx_seq_one_letter_code
_entity_poly.pdbx_strand_id
1 'polypeptide(L)'
;MLKSLLKPSGSCFHRQLSTLLAKDAKNIKVHDLTHPSVNHDDQEGRIKLVNAIASSSNPNKSELYTQLIPTFGTYFKLAQGDISDEDLLRHLININPGRVLDTFDLLEKHHITKTSDAFKKDVLSKLVKEYTSDVDYSVDRLLEYLNKHFESIEESHFKELFATLLHRQDISQLDLFIANVNINRDTLLKEVFANYTDPLAKFALVRSFERWFKEPESIEPWIYAVILDLLNFQSKQVVPTHHKAGIELDIGQLNQRIINYINGSRIDLQDKNLVLRKMLVETWGISQNDIGEALQVFQKYETFAKYGISNVQISMVKAISYQAIKQDKEIFKTMAETMIPPDLTIQLLQILITLKSYFNPNEGLALYNDYIGAVSAVVKDGSSQKGLLTQSIILGFLMNNDREFASLLFDKAIENRIITDQLEIATIKKSLKMYSDCFVEDENWDAGAREKMKDEILSYIESIGALQVKLLASIEGGL
;
A
#
# COMPACT_ATOMS: atom_id res chain seq x y z
N MET A 1 -0.52 -80.76 -46.36
CA MET A 1 -1.76 -80.78 -45.56
C MET A 1 -1.56 -79.84 -44.36
N LEU A 2 -1.71 -78.51 -44.50
CA LEU A 2 -2.94 -77.70 -44.44
C LEU A 2 -3.71 -77.80 -43.10
N LYS A 3 -3.57 -76.76 -42.27
CA LYS A 3 -4.57 -76.08 -41.41
C LYS A 3 -3.87 -74.91 -40.68
N SER A 4 -3.69 -73.73 -41.29
CA SER A 4 -4.59 -72.54 -41.21
C SER A 4 -5.12 -72.27 -39.80
N LEU A 5 -4.54 -71.31 -39.06
CA LEU A 5 -5.03 -69.93 -38.93
C LEU A 5 -6.52 -69.83 -38.59
N LEU A 6 -6.82 -69.48 -37.33
CA LEU A 6 -7.94 -68.61 -36.95
C LEU A 6 -7.56 -67.95 -35.61
N LYS A 7 -7.05 -66.71 -35.69
CA LYS A 7 -7.11 -65.77 -34.57
C LYS A 7 -8.59 -65.51 -34.28
N PRO A 8 -9.05 -65.47 -33.01
CA PRO A 8 -10.26 -64.76 -32.71
C PRO A 8 -9.94 -63.27 -32.91
N SER A 9 -10.48 -62.71 -33.99
CA SER A 9 -10.68 -61.27 -34.13
C SER A 9 -11.66 -60.83 -33.04
N GLY A 10 -11.14 -60.59 -31.84
CA GLY A 10 -11.84 -59.81 -30.83
C GLY A 10 -11.82 -58.35 -31.27
N SER A 11 -12.69 -57.98 -32.20
CA SER A 11 -13.08 -56.59 -32.37
C SER A 11 -13.72 -56.17 -31.06
N CYS A 12 -12.95 -55.52 -30.19
CA CYS A 12 -13.51 -54.74 -29.11
C CYS A 12 -14.34 -53.67 -29.82
N PHE A 13 -15.65 -53.88 -29.94
CA PHE A 13 -16.57 -52.87 -30.45
C PHE A 13 -16.52 -51.72 -29.44
N HIS A 14 -15.59 -50.80 -29.64
CA HIS A 14 -15.60 -49.56 -28.90
C HIS A 14 -16.89 -48.84 -29.30
N ARG A 15 -17.88 -48.83 -28.41
CA ARG A 15 -19.12 -48.06 -28.56
C ARG A 15 -18.71 -46.63 -28.89
N GLN A 16 -19.06 -46.17 -30.09
CA GLN A 16 -18.86 -44.79 -30.48
C GLN A 16 -19.60 -43.87 -29.48
N LEU A 17 -19.05 -42.70 -29.17
CA LEU A 17 -19.73 -41.71 -28.33
C LEU A 17 -21.10 -41.34 -28.91
N SER A 18 -21.22 -41.36 -30.24
CA SER A 18 -22.48 -41.19 -30.96
C SER A 18 -23.58 -42.19 -30.54
N THR A 19 -23.23 -43.40 -30.09
CA THR A 19 -24.22 -44.41 -29.66
C THR A 19 -24.92 -44.05 -28.36
N LEU A 20 -24.34 -43.14 -27.55
CA LEU A 20 -24.97 -42.62 -26.34
C LEU A 20 -26.14 -41.67 -26.65
N LEU A 21 -26.25 -41.16 -27.88
CA LEU A 21 -27.40 -40.37 -28.35
C LEU A 21 -28.68 -41.19 -28.47
N ALA A 22 -28.61 -42.53 -28.42
CA ALA A 22 -29.80 -43.38 -28.30
C ALA A 22 -30.50 -43.20 -26.95
N LYS A 23 -29.78 -42.68 -25.93
CA LYS A 23 -30.34 -42.28 -24.64
C LYS A 23 -30.77 -40.81 -24.72
N ASP A 24 -31.89 -40.48 -24.08
CA ASP A 24 -32.31 -39.09 -23.93
C ASP A 24 -31.19 -38.29 -23.22
N ALA A 25 -30.74 -37.20 -23.86
CA ALA A 25 -29.64 -36.36 -23.40
C ALA A 25 -29.83 -35.88 -21.96
N LYS A 26 -31.08 -35.70 -21.49
CA LYS A 26 -31.38 -35.29 -20.11
C LYS A 26 -31.00 -36.34 -19.05
N ASN A 27 -30.84 -37.60 -19.45
CA ASN A 27 -30.61 -38.75 -18.57
C ASN A 27 -29.18 -39.28 -18.63
N ILE A 28 -28.32 -38.72 -19.49
CA ILE A 28 -26.91 -39.11 -19.61
C ILE A 28 -26.19 -38.77 -18.31
N LYS A 29 -25.42 -39.73 -17.78
CA LYS A 29 -24.64 -39.61 -16.54
C LYS A 29 -23.16 -39.75 -16.85
N VAL A 30 -22.31 -39.23 -15.96
CA VAL A 30 -20.84 -39.32 -16.09
C VAL A 30 -20.36 -40.77 -16.28
N HIS A 31 -20.95 -41.72 -15.55
CA HIS A 31 -20.62 -43.15 -15.68
C HIS A 31 -20.85 -43.70 -17.11
N ASP A 32 -21.79 -43.13 -17.87
CA ASP A 32 -22.03 -43.55 -19.26
C ASP A 32 -20.85 -43.17 -20.17
N LEU A 33 -20.11 -42.12 -19.82
CA LEU A 33 -18.94 -41.63 -20.56
C LEU A 33 -17.65 -42.36 -20.18
N THR A 34 -17.53 -42.81 -18.92
CA THR A 34 -16.31 -43.44 -18.39
C THR A 34 -16.30 -44.96 -18.55
N HIS A 35 -17.28 -45.53 -19.24
CA HIS A 35 -17.37 -46.97 -19.42
C HIS A 35 -16.22 -47.47 -20.33
N PRO A 36 -15.47 -48.54 -19.98
CA PRO A 36 -14.27 -48.98 -20.70
C PRO A 36 -14.48 -49.31 -22.19
N SER A 37 -15.72 -49.54 -22.60
CA SER A 37 -16.08 -49.82 -23.98
C SER A 37 -16.35 -48.57 -24.82
N VAL A 38 -16.27 -47.35 -24.29
CA VAL A 38 -16.50 -46.11 -25.04
C VAL A 38 -15.26 -45.76 -25.87
N ASN A 39 -15.47 -45.46 -27.17
CA ASN A 39 -14.42 -44.95 -28.03
C ASN A 39 -14.21 -43.45 -27.79
N HIS A 40 -13.17 -43.08 -27.06
CA HIS A 40 -12.85 -41.66 -26.83
C HIS A 40 -12.24 -40.96 -28.05
N ASP A 41 -11.80 -41.72 -29.06
CA ASP A 41 -11.25 -41.16 -30.31
C ASP A 41 -12.35 -40.76 -31.32
N ASP A 42 -13.63 -41.09 -31.03
CA ASP A 42 -14.79 -40.68 -31.82
C ASP A 42 -15.09 -39.19 -31.68
N GLN A 43 -14.37 -38.36 -32.45
CA GLN A 43 -14.52 -36.90 -32.43
C GLN A 43 -15.89 -36.43 -32.95
N GLU A 44 -16.42 -37.06 -33.99
CA GLU A 44 -17.71 -36.67 -34.55
C GLU A 44 -18.85 -36.97 -33.57
N GLY A 45 -18.84 -38.15 -32.95
CA GLY A 45 -19.80 -38.50 -31.90
C GLY A 45 -19.67 -37.63 -30.65
N ARG A 46 -18.44 -37.25 -30.27
CA ARG A 46 -18.19 -36.32 -29.16
C ARG A 46 -18.87 -34.96 -29.41
N ILE A 47 -18.69 -34.38 -30.60
CA ILE A 47 -19.31 -33.10 -30.97
C ILE A 47 -20.84 -33.19 -30.93
N LYS A 48 -21.42 -34.24 -31.54
CA LYS A 48 -22.87 -34.46 -31.53
C LYS A 48 -23.42 -34.60 -30.11
N LEU A 49 -22.68 -35.29 -29.24
CA LEU A 49 -23.06 -35.50 -27.85
C LEU A 49 -23.00 -34.21 -27.02
N VAL A 50 -21.96 -33.39 -27.21
CA VAL A 50 -21.85 -32.06 -26.58
C VAL A 50 -23.04 -31.17 -26.99
N ASN A 51 -23.37 -31.11 -28.28
CA ASN A 51 -24.50 -30.31 -28.77
C ASN A 51 -25.85 -30.83 -28.25
N ALA A 52 -26.04 -32.16 -28.18
CA ALA A 52 -27.25 -32.76 -27.63
C ALA A 52 -27.41 -32.45 -26.13
N ILE A 53 -26.32 -32.48 -25.36
CA ILE A 53 -26.32 -32.12 -23.94
C ILE A 53 -26.60 -30.63 -23.77
N ALA A 54 -25.98 -29.75 -24.57
CA ALA A 54 -26.19 -28.30 -24.52
C ALA A 54 -27.66 -27.92 -24.68
N SER A 55 -28.35 -28.55 -25.65
CA SER A 55 -29.78 -28.33 -25.91
C SER A 55 -30.73 -29.03 -24.92
N SER A 56 -30.20 -29.76 -23.92
CA SER A 56 -31.00 -30.52 -22.95
C SER A 56 -31.12 -29.82 -21.59
N SER A 57 -32.04 -30.29 -20.76
CA SER A 57 -32.18 -29.88 -19.35
C SER A 57 -31.42 -30.81 -18.39
N ASN A 58 -30.29 -31.39 -18.82
CA ASN A 58 -29.53 -32.33 -17.99
C ASN A 58 -28.93 -31.60 -16.76
N PRO A 59 -29.13 -32.11 -15.53
CA PRO A 59 -28.60 -31.46 -14.32
C PRO A 59 -27.07 -31.59 -14.15
N ASN A 60 -26.42 -32.52 -14.85
CA ASN A 60 -24.98 -32.82 -14.71
C ASN A 60 -24.13 -32.27 -15.86
N LYS A 61 -24.59 -31.24 -16.57
CA LYS A 61 -23.90 -30.66 -17.74
C LYS A 61 -22.41 -30.40 -17.49
N SER A 62 -22.09 -29.69 -16.41
CA SER A 62 -20.71 -29.33 -16.04
C SER A 62 -19.78 -30.56 -15.92
N GLU A 63 -20.23 -31.61 -15.24
CA GLU A 63 -19.45 -32.84 -15.07
C GLU A 63 -19.28 -33.60 -16.39
N LEU A 64 -20.32 -33.62 -17.22
CA LEU A 64 -20.28 -34.23 -18.55
C LEU A 64 -19.30 -33.49 -19.47
N TYR A 65 -19.29 -32.16 -19.45
CA TYR A 65 -18.34 -31.36 -20.24
C TYR A 65 -16.90 -31.57 -19.80
N THR A 66 -16.64 -31.77 -18.51
CA THR A 66 -15.30 -32.10 -18.01
C THR A 66 -14.73 -33.37 -18.66
N GLN A 67 -15.57 -34.39 -18.87
CA GLN A 67 -15.16 -35.63 -19.55
C GLN A 67 -15.14 -35.51 -21.07
N LEU A 68 -16.12 -34.81 -21.65
CA LEU A 68 -16.26 -34.67 -23.10
C LEU A 68 -15.31 -33.65 -23.70
N ILE A 69 -14.82 -32.69 -22.93
CA ILE A 69 -13.98 -31.60 -23.41
C ILE A 69 -12.81 -31.42 -22.42
N PRO A 70 -11.86 -32.36 -22.39
CA PRO A 70 -10.76 -32.31 -21.40
C PRO A 70 -9.74 -31.20 -21.73
N THR A 71 -9.71 -30.70 -22.96
CA THR A 71 -8.78 -29.65 -23.40
C THR A 71 -9.46 -28.65 -24.32
N PHE A 72 -8.95 -27.42 -24.31
CA PHE A 72 -9.47 -26.32 -25.12
C PHE A 72 -9.35 -26.58 -26.64
N GLY A 73 -8.46 -27.48 -27.09
CA GLY A 73 -8.33 -27.81 -28.52
C GLY A 73 -9.62 -28.33 -29.17
N THR A 74 -10.56 -28.86 -28.36
CA THR A 74 -11.89 -29.31 -28.82
C THR A 74 -12.76 -28.13 -29.26
N TYR A 75 -12.54 -26.92 -28.72
CA TYR A 75 -13.27 -25.70 -29.05
C TYR A 75 -13.31 -25.44 -30.56
N PHE A 76 -12.15 -25.46 -31.22
CA PHE A 76 -12.03 -25.20 -32.66
C PHE A 76 -12.78 -26.20 -33.54
N LYS A 77 -13.17 -27.34 -32.97
CA LYS A 77 -13.97 -28.38 -33.65
C LYS A 77 -15.46 -28.26 -33.36
N LEU A 78 -15.82 -27.68 -32.21
CA LEU A 78 -17.19 -27.36 -31.82
C LEU A 78 -17.69 -26.07 -32.50
N ALA A 79 -16.81 -25.09 -32.71
CA ALA A 79 -17.15 -23.71 -33.07
C ALA A 79 -17.50 -23.49 -34.55
N GLN A 80 -18.54 -24.15 -35.06
CA GLN A 80 -19.17 -23.81 -36.34
C GLN A 80 -20.33 -22.80 -36.21
N GLY A 81 -20.73 -22.43 -34.98
CA GLY A 81 -21.78 -21.43 -34.69
C GLY A 81 -21.71 -20.90 -33.26
N ASP A 82 -22.67 -20.07 -32.87
CA ASP A 82 -22.74 -19.44 -31.55
C ASP A 82 -23.07 -20.45 -30.45
N ILE A 83 -22.32 -20.43 -29.35
CA ILE A 83 -22.59 -21.23 -28.15
C ILE A 83 -23.62 -20.48 -27.30
N SER A 84 -24.83 -21.03 -27.21
CA SER A 84 -25.93 -20.48 -26.39
C SER A 84 -26.03 -21.11 -25.00
N ASP A 85 -25.28 -22.18 -24.72
CA ASP A 85 -25.31 -22.90 -23.45
C ASP A 85 -24.26 -22.34 -22.48
N GLU A 86 -24.73 -21.86 -21.32
CA GLU A 86 -23.89 -21.21 -20.31
C GLU A 86 -22.86 -22.18 -19.71
N ASP A 87 -23.26 -23.41 -19.37
CA ASP A 87 -22.36 -24.41 -18.77
C ASP A 87 -21.24 -24.82 -19.73
N LEU A 88 -21.55 -24.96 -21.02
CA LEU A 88 -20.57 -25.25 -22.05
C LEU A 88 -19.56 -24.11 -22.21
N LEU A 89 -20.03 -22.86 -22.32
CA LEU A 89 -19.14 -21.70 -22.43
C LEU A 89 -18.28 -21.54 -21.16
N ARG A 90 -18.89 -21.71 -19.99
CA ARG A 90 -18.19 -21.68 -18.69
C ARG A 90 -17.02 -22.67 -18.66
N HIS A 91 -17.28 -23.91 -19.06
CA HIS A 91 -16.27 -24.96 -19.11
C HIS A 91 -15.14 -24.59 -20.07
N LEU A 92 -15.48 -24.09 -21.25
CA LEU A 92 -14.51 -23.67 -22.26
C LEU A 92 -13.62 -22.51 -21.79
N ILE A 93 -14.19 -21.50 -21.12
CA ILE A 93 -13.43 -20.38 -20.52
C ILE A 93 -12.46 -20.90 -19.46
N ASN A 94 -12.92 -21.81 -18.59
CA ASN A 94 -12.11 -22.34 -17.50
C ASN A 94 -10.88 -23.12 -18.01
N ILE A 95 -11.02 -23.89 -19.09
CA ILE A 95 -9.92 -24.67 -19.68
C ILE A 95 -9.11 -23.88 -20.73
N ASN A 96 -9.51 -22.65 -21.08
CA ASN A 96 -8.83 -21.84 -22.09
C ASN A 96 -7.42 -21.47 -21.63
N PRO A 97 -6.35 -21.80 -22.38
CA PRO A 97 -5.00 -21.37 -22.03
C PRO A 97 -4.71 -19.90 -22.35
N GLY A 98 -5.60 -19.17 -23.03
CA GLY A 98 -5.44 -17.74 -23.33
C GLY A 98 -4.44 -17.41 -24.45
N ARG A 99 -3.94 -18.42 -25.19
CA ARG A 99 -2.87 -18.21 -26.20
C ARG A 99 -3.36 -17.79 -27.59
N VAL A 100 -4.59 -18.15 -27.94
CA VAL A 100 -5.15 -17.94 -29.29
C VAL A 100 -6.40 -17.07 -29.25
N LEU A 101 -7.23 -17.28 -28.21
CA LEU A 101 -8.36 -16.42 -27.86
C LEU A 101 -8.22 -16.15 -26.38
N ASP A 102 -8.33 -14.89 -25.97
CA ASP A 102 -8.45 -14.54 -24.56
C ASP A 102 -9.89 -14.78 -24.07
N THR A 103 -10.15 -14.56 -22.78
CA THR A 103 -11.51 -14.73 -22.26
C THR A 103 -12.51 -13.72 -22.85
N PHE A 104 -12.10 -12.49 -23.19
CA PHE A 104 -12.99 -11.52 -23.83
C PHE A 104 -13.36 -11.92 -25.25
N ASP A 105 -12.41 -12.39 -26.04
CA ASP A 105 -12.65 -12.89 -27.40
C ASP A 105 -13.73 -13.98 -27.40
N LEU A 106 -13.73 -14.85 -26.37
CA LEU A 106 -14.74 -15.88 -26.20
C LEU A 106 -16.11 -15.34 -25.81
N LEU A 107 -16.16 -14.34 -24.94
CA LEU A 107 -17.41 -13.69 -24.51
C LEU A 107 -18.03 -12.86 -25.65
N GLU A 108 -17.21 -12.14 -26.40
CA GLU A 108 -17.65 -11.35 -27.55
C GLU A 108 -18.14 -12.25 -28.68
N LYS A 109 -17.46 -13.36 -28.94
CA LYS A 109 -17.88 -14.30 -29.98
C LYS A 109 -19.15 -15.07 -29.63
N HIS A 110 -19.41 -15.32 -28.35
CA HIS A 110 -20.53 -16.15 -27.91
C HIS A 110 -21.48 -15.32 -27.02
N HIS A 111 -22.37 -14.58 -27.67
CA HIS A 111 -23.33 -13.68 -27.04
C HIS A 111 -24.43 -14.42 -26.26
N ILE A 112 -24.14 -14.80 -25.01
CA ILE A 112 -25.15 -15.33 -24.10
C ILE A 112 -25.99 -14.17 -23.51
N THR A 113 -27.29 -14.16 -23.82
CA THR A 113 -28.20 -13.06 -23.43
C THR A 113 -28.55 -13.02 -21.95
N LYS A 114 -28.42 -14.14 -21.23
CA LYS A 114 -28.64 -14.25 -19.78
C LYS A 114 -27.60 -15.17 -19.17
N THR A 115 -26.80 -14.64 -18.26
CA THR A 115 -25.74 -15.38 -17.55
C THR A 115 -26.02 -15.39 -16.06
N SER A 116 -25.86 -16.54 -15.40
CA SER A 116 -25.92 -16.63 -13.94
C SER A 116 -24.78 -15.88 -13.25
N ASP A 117 -24.94 -15.61 -11.96
CA ASP A 117 -23.87 -14.97 -11.18
C ASP A 117 -22.67 -15.90 -10.98
N ALA A 118 -22.89 -17.23 -10.95
CA ALA A 118 -21.80 -18.20 -10.88
C ALA A 118 -20.92 -18.15 -12.14
N PHE A 119 -21.52 -18.02 -13.32
CA PHE A 119 -20.78 -17.80 -14.56
C PHE A 119 -19.97 -16.52 -14.51
N LYS A 120 -20.58 -15.40 -14.09
CA LYS A 120 -19.89 -14.12 -14.04
C LYS A 120 -18.66 -14.16 -13.13
N LYS A 121 -18.76 -14.84 -11.98
CA LYS A 121 -17.67 -15.02 -11.02
C LYS A 121 -16.52 -15.83 -11.59
N ASP A 122 -16.81 -16.97 -12.24
CA ASP A 122 -15.78 -17.80 -12.87
C ASP A 122 -15.03 -17.02 -13.97
N VAL A 123 -15.77 -16.26 -14.79
CA VAL A 123 -15.20 -15.38 -15.81
C VAL A 123 -14.29 -14.32 -15.16
N LEU A 124 -14.74 -13.66 -14.09
CA LEU A 124 -13.91 -12.68 -13.39
C LEU A 124 -12.61 -13.32 -12.86
N SER A 125 -12.71 -14.47 -12.19
CA SER A 125 -11.53 -15.18 -11.70
C SER A 125 -10.58 -15.59 -12.82
N LYS A 126 -11.11 -15.91 -14.01
CA LYS A 126 -10.31 -16.20 -15.19
C LYS A 126 -9.61 -14.94 -15.71
N LEU A 127 -10.33 -13.84 -15.83
CA LEU A 127 -9.79 -12.55 -16.27
C LEU A 127 -8.69 -12.02 -15.34
N VAL A 128 -8.86 -12.15 -14.02
CA VAL A 128 -7.83 -11.79 -13.04
C VAL A 128 -6.56 -12.61 -13.27
N LYS A 129 -6.68 -13.93 -13.48
CA LYS A 129 -5.53 -14.81 -13.76
C LYS A 129 -4.83 -14.51 -15.08
N GLU A 130 -5.61 -14.20 -16.12
CA GLU A 130 -5.06 -13.80 -17.42
C GLU A 130 -4.28 -12.49 -17.26
N TYR A 131 -4.89 -11.50 -16.60
CA TYR A 131 -4.22 -10.25 -16.27
C TYR A 131 -2.95 -10.50 -15.48
N THR A 132 -2.97 -11.29 -14.40
CA THR A 132 -1.76 -11.50 -13.59
C THR A 132 -0.64 -12.25 -14.30
N SER A 133 -0.98 -13.07 -15.31
CA SER A 133 -0.01 -13.87 -16.07
C SER A 133 0.61 -13.14 -17.26
N ASP A 134 -0.10 -12.17 -17.85
CA ASP A 134 0.32 -11.48 -19.07
C ASP A 134 0.53 -9.97 -18.83
N VAL A 135 1.77 -9.51 -19.02
CA VAL A 135 2.18 -8.12 -18.76
C VAL A 135 1.56 -7.14 -19.75
N ASP A 136 1.23 -7.58 -20.95
CA ASP A 136 0.67 -6.72 -22.01
C ASP A 136 -0.85 -6.53 -21.87
N TYR A 137 -1.48 -7.23 -20.93
CA TYR A 137 -2.91 -7.12 -20.68
C TYR A 137 -3.26 -5.83 -19.94
N SER A 138 -4.15 -5.01 -20.50
CA SER A 138 -4.64 -3.78 -19.85
C SER A 138 -5.74 -4.08 -18.83
N VAL A 139 -5.74 -3.36 -17.71
CA VAL A 139 -6.78 -3.43 -16.67
C VAL A 139 -8.12 -2.85 -17.16
N ASP A 140 -8.14 -2.06 -18.25
CA ASP A 140 -9.34 -1.43 -18.83
C ASP A 140 -10.50 -2.41 -19.01
N ARG A 141 -10.26 -3.51 -19.73
CA ARG A 141 -11.30 -4.48 -20.05
C ARG A 141 -11.79 -5.19 -18.78
N LEU A 142 -10.86 -5.48 -17.86
CA LEU A 142 -11.18 -6.09 -16.57
C LEU A 142 -12.08 -5.16 -15.74
N LEU A 143 -11.79 -3.85 -15.70
CA LEU A 143 -12.61 -2.84 -15.05
C LEU A 143 -13.99 -2.70 -15.71
N GLU A 144 -14.06 -2.71 -17.04
CA GLU A 144 -15.33 -2.69 -17.76
C GLU A 144 -16.21 -3.87 -17.36
N TYR A 145 -15.63 -5.08 -17.34
CA TYR A 145 -16.33 -6.28 -16.92
C TYR A 145 -16.77 -6.22 -15.45
N LEU A 146 -15.88 -5.80 -14.54
CA LEU A 146 -16.20 -5.62 -13.13
C LEU A 146 -17.38 -4.66 -12.93
N ASN A 147 -17.28 -3.46 -13.47
CA ASN A 147 -18.28 -2.40 -13.26
C ASN A 147 -19.62 -2.70 -13.93
N LYS A 148 -19.63 -3.51 -14.98
CA LYS A 148 -20.87 -3.95 -15.65
C LYS A 148 -21.61 -5.03 -14.89
N HIS A 149 -20.90 -5.90 -14.16
CA HIS A 149 -21.45 -7.14 -13.63
C HIS A 149 -21.47 -7.25 -12.11
N PHE A 150 -20.70 -6.41 -11.41
CA PHE A 150 -20.56 -6.46 -9.96
C PHE A 150 -20.74 -5.06 -9.37
N GLU A 151 -21.40 -5.01 -8.22
CA GLU A 151 -21.46 -3.77 -7.44
C GLU A 151 -20.09 -3.44 -6.86
N SER A 152 -19.36 -4.43 -6.36
CA SER A 152 -18.01 -4.28 -5.82
C SER A 152 -17.13 -5.50 -6.11
N ILE A 153 -15.82 -5.27 -6.17
CA ILE A 153 -14.84 -6.35 -6.32
C ILE A 153 -14.67 -7.12 -5.00
N GLU A 154 -14.54 -8.45 -5.09
CA GLU A 154 -14.21 -9.31 -3.96
C GLU A 154 -12.77 -9.06 -3.47
N GLU A 155 -12.57 -9.13 -2.14
CA GLU A 155 -11.28 -8.81 -1.49
C GLU A 155 -10.09 -9.62 -2.04
N SER A 156 -10.28 -10.92 -2.31
CA SER A 156 -9.24 -11.78 -2.89
C SER A 156 -8.78 -11.30 -4.26
N HIS A 157 -9.72 -10.94 -5.14
CA HIS A 157 -9.41 -10.45 -6.48
C HIS A 157 -8.79 -9.05 -6.43
N PHE A 158 -9.28 -8.16 -5.55
CA PHE A 158 -8.67 -6.85 -5.36
C PHE A 158 -7.21 -6.96 -4.92
N LYS A 159 -6.94 -7.78 -3.92
CA LYS A 159 -5.60 -8.03 -3.41
C LYS A 159 -4.64 -8.50 -4.50
N GLU A 160 -5.06 -9.49 -5.28
CA GLU A 160 -4.26 -10.06 -6.36
C GLU A 160 -3.95 -9.01 -7.45
N LEU A 161 -4.97 -8.26 -7.88
CA LEU A 161 -4.81 -7.19 -8.88
C LEU A 161 -3.95 -6.04 -8.36
N PHE A 162 -4.19 -5.58 -7.14
CA PHE A 162 -3.45 -4.48 -6.53
C PHE A 162 -1.97 -4.83 -6.37
N ALA A 163 -1.65 -6.02 -5.85
CA ALA A 163 -0.27 -6.51 -5.77
C ALA A 163 0.40 -6.60 -7.15
N THR A 164 -0.33 -7.06 -8.17
CA THR A 164 0.18 -7.13 -9.56
C THR A 164 0.45 -5.74 -10.12
N LEU A 165 -0.45 -4.77 -9.90
CA LEU A 165 -0.27 -3.38 -10.35
C LEU A 165 0.93 -2.73 -9.68
N LEU A 166 1.11 -2.92 -8.36
CA LEU A 166 2.32 -2.45 -7.65
C LEU A 166 3.57 -3.10 -8.22
N HIS A 167 3.55 -4.41 -8.49
CA HIS A 167 4.70 -5.13 -9.04
C HIS A 167 5.10 -4.66 -10.44
N ARG A 168 4.12 -4.38 -11.31
CA ARG A 168 4.36 -3.86 -12.67
C ARG A 168 4.93 -2.45 -12.68
N GLN A 169 4.78 -1.70 -11.59
CA GLN A 169 5.17 -0.30 -11.49
C GLN A 169 4.53 0.60 -12.58
N ASP A 170 3.38 0.18 -13.11
CA ASP A 170 2.61 0.91 -14.11
C ASP A 170 1.64 1.87 -13.41
N ILE A 171 2.04 3.13 -13.34
CA ILE A 171 1.30 4.20 -12.67
C ILE A 171 -0.03 4.49 -13.38
N SER A 172 -0.06 4.43 -14.71
CA SER A 172 -1.26 4.74 -15.49
C SER A 172 -2.33 3.68 -15.26
N GLN A 173 -1.93 2.40 -15.28
CA GLN A 173 -2.83 1.29 -14.98
C GLN A 173 -3.31 1.31 -13.52
N LEU A 174 -2.43 1.67 -12.58
CA LEU A 174 -2.80 1.79 -11.17
C LEU A 174 -3.79 2.94 -10.93
N ASP A 175 -3.56 4.12 -11.50
CA ASP A 175 -4.50 5.25 -11.37
C ASP A 175 -5.86 4.88 -11.95
N LEU A 176 -5.87 4.34 -13.17
CA LEU A 176 -7.09 3.90 -13.83
C LEU A 176 -7.87 2.89 -12.96
N PHE A 177 -7.17 1.90 -12.39
CA PHE A 177 -7.76 0.93 -11.48
C PHE A 177 -8.34 1.61 -10.24
N ILE A 178 -7.56 2.42 -9.52
CA ILE A 178 -7.99 3.08 -8.29
C ILE A 178 -9.10 4.10 -8.52
N ALA A 179 -9.13 4.77 -9.68
CA ALA A 179 -10.16 5.74 -10.01
C ALA A 179 -11.52 5.10 -10.33
N ASN A 180 -11.52 3.87 -10.87
CA ASN A 180 -12.73 3.25 -11.44
C ASN A 180 -13.19 1.99 -10.72
N VAL A 181 -12.36 1.38 -9.87
CA VAL A 181 -12.78 0.22 -9.09
C VAL A 181 -13.74 0.65 -7.98
N ASN A 182 -14.83 -0.10 -7.81
CA ASN A 182 -15.66 -0.02 -6.61
C ASN A 182 -15.21 -1.10 -5.62
N ILE A 183 -14.62 -0.67 -4.50
CA ILE A 183 -14.07 -1.54 -3.47
C ILE A 183 -14.44 -1.01 -2.09
N ASN A 184 -14.63 -1.95 -1.16
CA ASN A 184 -14.79 -1.61 0.24
C ASN A 184 -13.55 -0.85 0.75
N ARG A 185 -13.78 0.26 1.46
CA ARG A 185 -12.70 1.11 1.98
C ARG A 185 -11.73 0.33 2.86
N ASP A 186 -12.21 -0.50 3.77
CA ASP A 186 -11.36 -1.26 4.69
C ASP A 186 -10.45 -2.21 3.91
N THR A 187 -10.98 -2.88 2.89
CA THR A 187 -10.17 -3.72 2.00
C THR A 187 -9.06 -2.94 1.31
N LEU A 188 -9.35 -1.75 0.78
CA LEU A 188 -8.33 -0.89 0.17
C LEU A 188 -7.28 -0.46 1.18
N LEU A 189 -7.70 0.00 2.37
CA LEU A 189 -6.80 0.45 3.41
C LEU A 189 -5.90 -0.69 3.89
N LYS A 190 -6.43 -1.91 4.10
CA LYS A 190 -5.61 -3.09 4.47
C LYS A 190 -4.46 -3.30 3.49
N GLU A 191 -4.77 -3.35 2.20
CA GLU A 191 -3.75 -3.62 1.17
C GLU A 191 -2.78 -2.45 0.98
N VAL A 192 -3.25 -1.21 1.09
CA VAL A 192 -2.38 -0.02 1.09
C VAL A 192 -1.41 -0.05 2.27
N PHE A 193 -1.89 -0.30 3.49
CA PHE A 193 -1.04 -0.25 4.69
C PHE A 193 -0.11 -1.46 4.82
N ALA A 194 -0.51 -2.63 4.30
CA ALA A 194 0.39 -3.77 4.12
C ALA A 194 1.61 -3.37 3.26
N ASN A 195 1.36 -2.59 2.20
CA ASN A 195 2.37 -2.14 1.23
C ASN A 195 2.83 -0.68 1.45
N TYR A 196 2.64 -0.11 2.64
CA TYR A 196 2.83 1.35 2.87
C TYR A 196 4.23 1.88 2.59
N THR A 197 5.25 1.02 2.50
CA THR A 197 6.62 1.43 2.14
C THR A 197 6.76 1.74 0.65
N ASP A 198 5.83 1.28 -0.19
CA ASP A 198 5.83 1.52 -1.63
C ASP A 198 5.22 2.92 -1.96
N PRO A 199 5.95 3.79 -2.68
CA PRO A 199 5.42 5.06 -3.19
C PRO A 199 4.09 4.94 -3.96
N LEU A 200 3.87 3.84 -4.68
CA LEU A 200 2.63 3.58 -5.43
C LEU A 200 1.45 3.29 -4.51
N ALA A 201 1.67 2.61 -3.37
CA ALA A 201 0.62 2.41 -2.38
C ALA A 201 0.23 3.73 -1.71
N LYS A 202 1.19 4.61 -1.43
CA LYS A 202 0.93 5.97 -0.91
C LYS A 202 0.20 6.84 -1.94
N PHE A 203 0.57 6.73 -3.21
CA PHE A 203 -0.15 7.34 -4.32
C PHE A 203 -1.62 6.88 -4.35
N ALA A 204 -1.86 5.56 -4.33
CA ALA A 204 -3.20 4.99 -4.31
C ALA A 204 -4.03 5.47 -3.10
N LEU A 205 -3.41 5.65 -1.94
CA LEU A 205 -4.07 6.19 -0.75
C LEU A 205 -4.52 7.64 -0.94
N VAL A 206 -3.61 8.52 -1.38
CA VAL A 206 -3.94 9.94 -1.63
C VAL A 206 -5.01 10.04 -2.70
N ARG A 207 -4.86 9.28 -3.79
CA ARG A 207 -5.82 9.25 -4.89
C ARG A 207 -7.21 8.81 -4.45
N SER A 208 -7.28 7.77 -3.61
CA SER A 208 -8.53 7.27 -3.03
C SER A 208 -9.14 8.27 -2.06
N PHE A 209 -8.31 8.92 -1.23
CA PHE A 209 -8.74 9.95 -0.30
C PHE A 209 -9.38 11.15 -1.01
N GLU A 210 -8.82 11.62 -2.13
CA GLU A 210 -9.42 12.70 -2.93
C GLU A 210 -10.87 12.37 -3.36
N ARG A 211 -11.14 11.09 -3.68
CA ARG A 211 -12.49 10.61 -4.02
C ARG A 211 -13.40 10.60 -2.78
N TRP A 212 -12.92 10.05 -1.67
CA TRP A 212 -13.70 9.95 -0.43
C TRP A 212 -14.01 11.32 0.18
N PHE A 213 -13.13 12.30 -0.01
CA PHE A 213 -13.27 13.63 0.56
C PHE A 213 -14.41 14.46 -0.07
N LYS A 214 -15.19 13.87 -0.99
CA LYS A 214 -16.51 14.36 -1.40
C LYS A 214 -17.56 14.18 -0.29
N GLU A 215 -17.38 13.22 0.60
CA GLU A 215 -18.21 12.91 1.77
C GLU A 215 -17.31 12.82 3.02
N PRO A 216 -16.73 13.97 3.45
CA PRO A 216 -15.66 14.00 4.45
C PRO A 216 -16.07 13.49 5.84
N GLU A 217 -17.37 13.56 6.19
CA GLU A 217 -17.94 13.01 7.43
C GLU A 217 -17.84 11.49 7.51
N SER A 218 -17.71 10.80 6.38
CA SER A 218 -17.57 9.36 6.34
C SER A 218 -16.16 8.88 6.68
N ILE A 219 -15.15 9.75 6.64
CA ILE A 219 -13.73 9.38 6.76
C ILE A 219 -13.29 9.35 8.23
N GLU A 220 -12.59 8.29 8.64
CA GLU A 220 -12.07 8.22 10.00
C GLU A 220 -11.01 9.30 10.30
N PRO A 221 -11.01 9.90 11.51
CA PRO A 221 -10.05 10.92 11.92
C PRO A 221 -8.57 10.57 11.72
N TRP A 222 -8.20 9.30 11.93
CA TRP A 222 -6.81 8.85 11.82
C TRP A 222 -6.33 8.87 10.37
N ILE A 223 -7.22 8.68 9.38
CA ILE A 223 -6.90 8.79 7.96
C ILE A 223 -6.51 10.23 7.62
N TYR A 224 -7.22 11.22 8.17
CA TYR A 224 -6.83 12.63 8.02
C TYR A 224 -5.41 12.89 8.53
N ALA A 225 -5.03 12.31 9.67
CA ALA A 225 -3.68 12.45 10.20
C ALA A 225 -2.63 11.84 9.27
N VAL A 226 -2.89 10.66 8.70
CA VAL A 226 -2.00 10.02 7.72
C VAL A 226 -1.88 10.84 6.43
N ILE A 227 -2.98 11.38 5.92
CA ILE A 227 -2.96 12.20 4.71
C ILE A 227 -2.23 13.52 4.95
N LEU A 228 -2.47 14.19 6.08
CA LEU A 228 -1.71 15.39 6.45
C LEU A 228 -0.21 15.09 6.55
N ASP A 229 0.18 13.96 7.15
CA ASP A 229 1.56 13.52 7.20
C ASP A 229 2.17 13.32 5.79
N LEU A 230 1.45 12.64 4.91
CA LEU A 230 1.88 12.43 3.52
C LEU A 230 2.05 13.73 2.74
N LEU A 231 1.09 14.65 2.87
CA LEU A 231 1.09 15.91 2.13
C LEU A 231 2.13 16.90 2.64
N ASN A 232 2.41 16.92 3.94
CA ASN A 232 3.26 17.93 4.56
C ASN A 232 4.70 17.47 4.79
N PHE A 233 4.91 16.19 5.11
CA PHE A 233 6.23 15.66 5.52
C PHE A 233 6.77 14.58 4.59
N GLN A 234 5.90 13.93 3.81
CA GLN A 234 6.32 12.85 2.89
C GLN A 234 5.97 13.12 1.42
N SER A 235 5.72 14.38 1.05
CA SER A 235 5.24 14.76 -0.29
C SER A 235 6.18 14.30 -1.42
N LYS A 236 7.50 14.30 -1.15
CA LYS A 236 8.54 13.80 -2.07
C LYS A 236 8.34 12.34 -2.48
N GLN A 237 7.57 11.56 -1.73
CA GLN A 237 7.28 10.15 -2.03
C GLN A 237 6.01 9.96 -2.87
N VAL A 238 5.18 11.00 -3.03
CA VAL A 238 3.84 10.89 -3.65
C VAL A 238 3.67 11.80 -4.86
N VAL A 239 4.20 13.03 -4.81
CA VAL A 239 4.12 14.02 -5.90
C VAL A 239 4.74 13.51 -7.20
N PRO A 240 5.96 12.91 -7.20
CA PRO A 240 6.54 12.42 -8.44
C PRO A 240 5.68 11.37 -9.13
N THR A 241 4.99 10.54 -8.36
CA THR A 241 4.08 9.51 -8.88
C THR A 241 2.83 10.14 -9.51
N HIS A 242 2.24 11.15 -8.86
CA HIS A 242 1.11 11.90 -9.44
C HIS A 242 1.49 12.56 -10.78
N HIS A 243 2.63 13.25 -10.82
CA HIS A 243 3.09 13.87 -12.06
C HIS A 243 3.33 12.86 -13.18
N LYS A 244 3.91 11.69 -12.87
CA LYS A 244 4.08 10.60 -13.84
C LYS A 244 2.74 10.02 -14.32
N ALA A 245 1.70 10.05 -13.49
CA ALA A 245 0.34 9.68 -13.87
C ALA A 245 -0.34 10.72 -14.78
N GLY A 246 0.27 11.88 -15.02
CA GLY A 246 -0.38 13.01 -15.67
C GLY A 246 -1.40 13.72 -14.78
N ILE A 247 -1.31 13.54 -13.46
CA ILE A 247 -2.20 14.15 -12.47
C ILE A 247 -1.44 15.25 -11.75
N GLU A 248 -1.96 16.47 -11.84
CA GLU A 248 -1.45 17.59 -11.05
C GLU A 248 -2.07 17.53 -9.65
N LEU A 249 -1.23 17.25 -8.64
CA LEU A 249 -1.63 17.28 -7.23
C LEU A 249 -1.28 18.64 -6.63
N ASP A 250 -2.27 19.52 -6.49
CA ASP A 250 -2.12 20.76 -5.73
C ASP A 250 -2.18 20.43 -4.22
N ILE A 251 -1.00 20.16 -3.65
CA ILE A 251 -0.85 19.90 -2.21
C ILE A 251 -1.41 21.05 -1.39
N GLY A 252 -1.14 22.31 -1.79
CA GLY A 252 -1.54 23.47 -1.02
C GLY A 252 -3.06 23.56 -0.91
N GLN A 253 -3.75 23.40 -2.04
CA GLN A 253 -5.21 23.41 -2.08
C GLN A 253 -5.82 22.24 -1.31
N LEU A 254 -5.32 21.01 -1.49
CA LEU A 254 -5.84 19.84 -0.78
C LEU A 254 -5.64 19.96 0.74
N ASN A 255 -4.44 20.36 1.17
CA ASN A 255 -4.11 20.58 2.58
C ASN A 255 -5.05 21.61 3.22
N GLN A 256 -5.26 22.75 2.56
CA GLN A 256 -6.15 23.79 3.06
C GLN A 256 -7.61 23.30 3.17
N ARG A 257 -8.09 22.53 2.19
CA ARG A 257 -9.44 21.95 2.24
C ARG A 257 -9.61 21.00 3.42
N ILE A 258 -8.63 20.15 3.69
CA ILE A 258 -8.64 19.22 4.83
C ILE A 258 -8.67 20.02 6.15
N ILE A 259 -7.78 21.00 6.31
CA ILE A 259 -7.69 21.81 7.52
C ILE A 259 -8.99 22.59 7.76
N ASN A 260 -9.57 23.19 6.71
CA ASN A 260 -10.84 23.90 6.81
C ASN A 260 -11.98 22.98 7.27
N TYR A 261 -12.05 21.77 6.72
CA TYR A 261 -13.04 20.78 7.15
C TYR A 261 -12.85 20.37 8.62
N ILE A 262 -11.62 20.10 9.05
CA ILE A 262 -11.33 19.74 10.44
C ILE A 262 -11.73 20.89 11.38
N ASN A 263 -11.37 22.13 11.04
CA ASN A 263 -11.72 23.31 11.83
C ASN A 263 -13.24 23.53 11.92
N GLY A 264 -13.96 23.35 10.82
CA GLY A 264 -15.42 23.50 10.77
C GLY A 264 -16.16 22.39 11.50
N SER A 265 -15.77 21.13 11.29
CA SER A 265 -16.37 19.95 11.93
C SER A 265 -15.99 19.80 13.40
N ARG A 266 -14.87 20.40 13.81
CA ARG A 266 -14.25 20.25 15.13
C ARG A 266 -13.97 18.79 15.51
N ILE A 267 -13.73 17.94 14.50
CA ILE A 267 -13.44 16.52 14.71
C ILE A 267 -12.17 16.33 15.56
N ASP A 268 -11.22 17.26 15.46
CA ASP A 268 -10.00 17.32 16.26
C ASP A 268 -10.23 17.45 17.78
N LEU A 269 -11.39 17.97 18.21
CA LEU A 269 -11.70 18.16 19.63
C LEU A 269 -12.20 16.91 20.35
N GLN A 270 -12.48 15.83 19.64
CA GLN A 270 -12.88 14.57 20.28
C GLN A 270 -11.68 13.92 20.97
N ASP A 271 -11.86 13.41 22.19
CA ASP A 271 -10.76 12.88 23.01
C ASP A 271 -9.91 11.84 22.30
N LYS A 272 -10.54 10.93 21.55
CA LYS A 272 -9.87 9.87 20.78
C LYS A 272 -8.92 10.40 19.69
N ASN A 273 -9.09 11.63 19.21
CA ASN A 273 -8.36 12.16 18.05
C ASN A 273 -7.04 12.86 18.43
N LEU A 274 -6.29 12.29 19.38
CA LEU A 274 -5.00 12.84 19.85
C LEU A 274 -3.97 12.94 18.72
N VAL A 275 -3.87 11.92 17.87
CA VAL A 275 -2.91 11.88 16.77
C VAL A 275 -3.17 13.00 15.77
N LEU A 276 -4.45 13.27 15.46
CA LEU A 276 -4.84 14.37 14.57
C LEU A 276 -4.44 15.73 15.17
N ARG A 277 -4.64 15.93 16.47
CA ARG A 277 -4.24 17.17 17.17
C ARG A 277 -2.74 17.44 17.09
N LYS A 278 -1.91 16.42 17.31
CA LYS A 278 -0.44 16.51 17.14
C LYS A 278 -0.09 16.91 15.71
N MET A 279 -0.69 16.23 14.74
CA MET A 279 -0.42 16.46 13.31
C MET A 279 -0.78 17.87 12.86
N LEU A 280 -1.88 18.45 13.37
CA LEU A 280 -2.28 19.82 13.03
C LEU A 280 -1.31 20.87 13.56
N VAL A 281 -0.82 20.70 14.81
CA VAL A 281 0.18 21.60 15.38
C VAL A 281 1.48 21.57 14.57
N GLU A 282 1.94 20.37 14.21
CA GLU A 282 3.15 20.21 13.38
C GLU A 282 2.93 20.74 11.97
N THR A 283 1.76 20.50 11.37
CA THR A 283 1.42 21.00 10.03
C THR A 283 1.49 22.52 9.97
N TRP A 284 0.86 23.21 10.93
CA TRP A 284 0.90 24.67 10.99
C TRP A 284 2.30 25.20 11.26
N GLY A 285 2.93 24.71 12.33
CA GLY A 285 4.17 25.29 12.83
C GLY A 285 5.43 24.91 12.03
N ILE A 286 5.43 23.77 11.35
CA ILE A 286 6.59 23.28 10.57
C ILE A 286 6.34 23.47 9.07
N SER A 287 5.34 22.79 8.51
CA SER A 287 5.11 22.78 7.06
C SER A 287 4.62 24.13 6.54
N GLN A 288 3.59 24.71 7.17
CA GLN A 288 3.04 26.01 6.76
C GLN A 288 3.84 27.21 7.29
N ASN A 289 4.83 26.98 8.15
CA ASN A 289 5.66 28.03 8.77
C ASN A 289 4.86 29.09 9.55
N ASP A 290 3.74 28.71 10.14
CA ASP A 290 2.88 29.59 10.93
C ASP A 290 2.80 29.14 12.39
N ILE A 291 3.73 29.66 13.20
CA ILE A 291 3.74 29.42 14.65
C ILE A 291 2.56 30.12 15.34
N GLY A 292 2.06 31.22 14.77
CA GLY A 292 0.91 31.94 15.33
C GLY A 292 -0.34 31.06 15.32
N GLU A 293 -0.63 30.46 14.17
CA GLU A 293 -1.74 29.50 14.04
C GLU A 293 -1.49 28.22 14.84
N ALA A 294 -0.27 27.69 14.85
CA ALA A 294 0.07 26.51 15.66
C ALA A 294 -0.22 26.75 17.16
N LEU A 295 0.11 27.94 17.69
CA LEU A 295 -0.19 28.33 19.07
C LEU A 295 -1.68 28.48 19.32
N GLN A 296 -2.42 29.12 18.42
CA GLN A 296 -3.87 29.25 18.54
C GLN A 296 -4.55 27.88 18.59
N VAL A 297 -4.13 26.97 17.71
CA VAL A 297 -4.60 25.58 17.66
C VAL A 297 -4.24 24.84 18.95
N PHE A 298 -3.02 25.01 19.47
CA PHE A 298 -2.60 24.40 20.73
C PHE A 298 -3.42 24.92 21.93
N GLN A 299 -3.61 26.24 22.06
CA GLN A 299 -4.39 26.86 23.13
C GLN A 299 -5.86 26.41 23.12
N LYS A 300 -6.43 26.22 21.91
CA LYS A 300 -7.75 25.59 21.74
C LYS A 300 -7.78 24.20 22.39
N TYR A 301 -6.74 23.39 22.21
CA TYR A 301 -6.67 22.05 22.81
C TYR A 301 -6.46 22.07 24.32
N GLU A 302 -5.63 22.97 24.85
CA GLU A 302 -5.49 23.13 26.31
C GLU A 302 -6.83 23.47 26.97
N THR A 303 -7.66 24.25 26.29
CA THR A 303 -8.97 24.68 26.78
C THR A 303 -10.03 23.59 26.65
N PHE A 304 -10.13 22.97 25.46
CA PHE A 304 -11.29 22.16 25.08
C PHE A 304 -11.01 20.66 24.90
N ALA A 305 -9.75 20.21 24.82
CA ALA A 305 -9.38 18.82 24.55
C ALA A 305 -8.17 18.38 25.39
N LYS A 306 -8.38 18.23 26.70
CA LYS A 306 -7.30 18.02 27.69
C LYS A 306 -6.65 16.63 27.65
N TYR A 307 -7.35 15.61 27.13
CA TYR A 307 -6.81 14.26 27.05
C TYR A 307 -5.52 14.25 26.22
N GLY A 308 -4.42 13.77 26.83
CA GLY A 308 -3.11 13.66 26.17
C GLY A 308 -2.46 15.00 25.82
N ILE A 309 -2.85 16.11 26.46
CA ILE A 309 -2.35 17.46 26.11
C ILE A 309 -0.82 17.57 26.16
N SER A 310 -0.16 16.89 27.11
CA SER A 310 1.31 16.85 27.18
C SER A 310 1.95 16.35 25.88
N ASN A 311 1.30 15.40 25.18
CA ASN A 311 1.80 14.89 23.90
C ASN A 311 1.63 15.92 22.76
N VAL A 312 0.57 16.73 22.81
CA VAL A 312 0.37 17.83 21.86
C VAL A 312 1.36 18.97 22.16
N GLN A 313 1.64 19.22 23.44
CA GLN A 313 2.63 20.19 23.88
C GLN A 313 4.04 19.83 23.38
N ILE A 314 4.42 18.54 23.37
CA ILE A 314 5.68 18.08 22.74
C ILE A 314 5.70 18.44 21.25
N SER A 315 4.61 18.22 20.51
CA SER A 315 4.50 18.61 19.10
C SER A 315 4.61 20.13 18.92
N MET A 316 4.10 20.93 19.86
CA MET A 316 4.28 22.39 19.85
C MET A 316 5.75 22.76 20.11
N VAL A 317 6.41 22.16 21.11
CA VAL A 317 7.85 22.36 21.38
C VAL A 317 8.69 21.98 20.16
N LYS A 318 8.35 20.88 19.47
CA LYS A 318 8.97 20.47 18.21
C LYS A 318 8.84 21.56 17.15
N ALA A 319 7.64 22.07 16.92
CA ALA A 319 7.37 23.10 15.93
C ALA A 319 8.13 24.40 16.21
N ILE A 320 8.15 24.87 17.47
CA ILE A 320 8.90 26.07 17.87
C ILE A 320 10.40 25.83 17.71
N SER A 321 10.91 24.66 18.12
CA SER A 321 12.33 24.30 17.99
C SER A 321 12.78 24.30 16.53
N TYR A 322 11.96 23.72 15.65
CA TYR A 322 12.18 23.74 14.21
C TYR A 322 12.29 25.18 13.69
N GLN A 323 11.36 26.07 14.08
CA GLN A 323 11.38 27.46 13.64
C GLN A 323 12.51 28.28 14.27
N ALA A 324 12.92 27.97 15.49
CA ALA A 324 14.10 28.56 16.13
C ALA A 324 15.35 28.33 15.29
N ILE A 325 15.56 27.09 14.87
CA ILE A 325 16.70 26.70 14.03
C ILE A 325 16.55 27.30 12.63
N LYS A 326 15.40 27.09 11.98
CA LYS A 326 15.16 27.55 10.60
C LYS A 326 15.39 29.05 10.46
N GLN A 327 14.93 29.84 11.41
CA GLN A 327 15.03 31.30 11.38
C GLN A 327 16.27 31.84 12.10
N ASP A 328 17.09 30.99 12.71
CA ASP A 328 18.25 31.36 13.53
C ASP A 328 17.89 32.36 14.65
N LYS A 329 16.78 32.09 15.36
CA LYS A 329 16.18 33.01 16.34
C LYS A 329 16.13 32.39 17.73
N GLU A 330 17.01 32.86 18.61
CA GLU A 330 17.11 32.39 20.00
C GLU A 330 15.84 32.67 20.83
N ILE A 331 15.04 33.70 20.48
CA ILE A 331 13.76 33.94 21.16
C ILE A 331 12.81 32.74 21.09
N PHE A 332 12.83 31.99 19.98
CA PHE A 332 12.05 30.77 19.85
C PHE A 332 12.65 29.61 20.65
N LYS A 333 13.98 29.57 20.86
CA LYS A 333 14.60 28.63 21.80
C LYS A 333 14.05 28.86 23.20
N THR A 334 14.07 30.11 23.70
CA THR A 334 13.50 30.45 25.01
C THR A 334 12.03 30.06 25.10
N MET A 335 11.25 30.35 24.05
CA MET A 335 9.85 29.98 24.00
C MET A 335 9.63 28.45 24.10
N ALA A 336 10.38 27.65 23.34
CA ALA A 336 10.33 26.20 23.42
C ALA A 336 10.64 25.68 24.83
N GLU A 337 11.64 26.27 25.51
CA GLU A 337 12.03 25.92 26.88
C GLU A 337 10.93 26.24 27.91
N THR A 338 10.16 27.32 27.72
CA THR A 338 9.03 27.65 28.59
C THR A 338 7.83 26.73 28.43
N MET A 339 7.74 26.02 27.29
CA MET A 339 6.64 25.13 26.95
C MET A 339 6.96 23.65 27.22
N ILE A 340 8.05 23.34 27.92
CA ILE A 340 8.41 21.97 28.29
C ILE A 340 7.32 21.36 29.19
N PRO A 341 6.70 20.24 28.81
CA PRO A 341 5.77 19.53 29.69
C PRO A 341 6.51 18.92 30.89
N PRO A 342 5.80 18.60 32.00
CA PRO A 342 6.42 17.99 33.19
C PRO A 342 7.14 16.66 32.91
N ASP A 343 6.59 15.86 32.00
CA ASP A 343 7.11 14.54 31.68
C ASP A 343 8.12 14.60 30.53
N LEU A 344 9.40 14.34 30.84
CA LEU A 344 10.47 14.29 29.85
C LEU A 344 10.48 12.96 29.11
N THR A 345 9.94 12.96 27.90
CA THR A 345 9.99 11.82 26.98
C THR A 345 11.29 11.83 26.17
N ILE A 346 11.65 10.68 25.57
CA ILE A 346 12.81 10.59 24.67
C ILE A 346 12.69 11.55 23.47
N GLN A 347 11.49 11.66 22.89
CA GLN A 347 11.24 12.59 21.78
C GLN A 347 11.55 14.03 22.18
N LEU A 348 11.08 14.44 23.36
CA LEU A 348 11.33 15.77 23.89
C LEU A 348 12.82 15.97 24.18
N LEU A 349 13.52 14.99 24.76
CA LEU A 349 14.96 15.08 25.00
C LEU A 349 15.76 15.21 23.68
N GLN A 350 15.41 14.46 22.64
CA GLN A 350 16.03 14.60 21.31
C GLN A 350 15.85 16.02 20.75
N ILE A 351 14.62 16.56 20.82
CA ILE A 351 14.31 17.93 20.36
C ILE A 351 15.14 18.95 21.15
N LEU A 352 15.15 18.86 22.48
CA LEU A 352 15.83 19.82 23.35
C LEU A 352 17.36 19.75 23.22
N ILE A 353 17.95 18.55 23.14
CA ILE A 353 19.39 18.39 22.92
C ILE A 353 19.78 19.03 21.58
N THR A 354 19.03 18.72 20.52
CA THR A 354 19.30 19.26 19.18
C THR A 354 19.16 20.78 19.14
N LEU A 355 18.05 21.32 19.67
CA LEU A 355 17.80 22.77 19.77
C LEU A 355 18.89 23.47 20.58
N LYS A 356 19.20 22.97 21.77
CA LYS A 356 20.22 23.59 22.64
C LYS A 356 21.59 23.55 21.98
N SER A 357 21.98 22.41 21.42
CA SER A 357 23.28 22.28 20.75
C SER A 357 23.41 23.17 19.52
N TYR A 358 22.32 23.44 18.79
CA TYR A 358 22.36 24.37 17.65
C TYR A 358 22.81 25.78 18.07
N PHE A 359 22.31 26.28 19.20
CA PHE A 359 22.69 27.62 19.71
C PHE A 359 23.93 27.59 20.61
N ASN A 360 24.11 26.53 21.39
CA ASN A 360 25.22 26.33 22.31
C ASN A 360 25.47 24.82 22.56
N PRO A 361 26.49 24.23 21.91
CA PRO A 361 26.84 22.81 22.06
C PRO A 361 26.94 22.33 23.50
N ASN A 362 27.46 23.17 24.41
CA ASN A 362 27.67 22.81 25.80
C ASN A 362 26.36 22.62 26.57
N GLU A 363 25.31 23.39 26.24
CA GLU A 363 23.99 23.22 26.86
C GLU A 363 23.34 21.90 26.46
N GLY A 364 23.45 21.53 25.18
CA GLY A 364 22.96 20.22 24.71
C GLY A 364 23.78 19.06 25.27
N LEU A 365 25.10 19.22 25.41
CA LEU A 365 25.97 18.22 26.02
C LEU A 365 25.65 18.01 27.50
N ALA A 366 25.37 19.08 28.25
CA ALA A 366 24.94 18.99 29.64
C ALA A 366 23.65 18.16 29.74
N LEU A 367 22.64 18.50 28.94
CA LEU A 367 21.38 17.76 28.92
C LEU A 367 21.55 16.29 28.51
N TYR A 368 22.41 16.01 27.52
CA TYR A 368 22.75 14.64 27.14
C TYR A 368 23.35 13.86 28.32
N ASN A 369 24.35 14.44 29.01
CA ASN A 369 25.04 13.77 30.12
C ASN A 369 24.11 13.51 31.31
N ASP A 370 23.17 14.41 31.58
CA ASP A 370 22.20 14.28 32.68
C ASP A 370 21.26 13.08 32.48
N TYR A 371 20.91 12.74 31.24
CA TYR A 371 19.87 11.75 30.93
C TYR A 371 20.37 10.45 30.31
N ILE A 372 21.55 10.41 29.68
CA ILE A 372 22.03 9.21 28.96
C ILE A 372 22.15 7.97 29.86
N GLY A 373 22.43 8.16 31.16
CA GLY A 373 22.48 7.08 32.15
C GLY A 373 21.11 6.52 32.54
N ALA A 374 20.05 7.31 32.41
CA ALA A 374 18.70 6.99 32.87
C ALA A 374 17.80 6.35 31.79
N VAL A 375 18.19 6.43 30.51
CA VAL A 375 17.39 5.93 29.40
C VAL A 375 17.77 4.50 28.98
N SER A 376 16.85 3.82 28.32
CA SER A 376 16.98 2.41 27.96
C SER A 376 17.99 2.18 26.84
N ALA A 377 18.86 1.18 27.03
CA ALA A 377 19.74 0.64 25.98
C ALA A 377 19.06 -0.43 25.10
N VAL A 378 17.79 -0.77 25.37
CA VAL A 378 17.06 -1.78 24.59
C VAL A 378 16.71 -1.20 23.22
N VAL A 379 17.15 -1.89 22.18
CA VAL A 379 16.87 -1.54 20.79
C VAL A 379 15.43 -1.92 20.43
N LYS A 380 14.68 -0.95 19.89
CA LYS A 380 13.36 -1.14 19.31
C LYS A 380 13.32 -0.45 17.96
N ASP A 381 12.79 -1.13 16.95
CA ASP A 381 12.67 -0.59 15.59
C ASP A 381 13.97 0.00 15.01
N GLY A 382 15.11 -0.63 15.33
CA GLY A 382 16.43 -0.27 14.81
C GLY A 382 17.21 0.78 15.62
N SER A 383 16.72 1.27 16.76
CA SER A 383 17.49 2.16 17.66
C SER A 383 17.13 1.99 19.13
N SER A 384 18.08 2.25 20.03
CA SER A 384 17.82 2.36 21.47
C SER A 384 17.55 3.82 21.85
N GLN A 385 16.99 4.06 23.05
CA GLN A 385 16.83 5.43 23.53
C GLN A 385 18.19 6.11 23.71
N LYS A 386 19.21 5.35 24.14
CA LYS A 386 20.58 5.85 24.25
C LYS A 386 21.12 6.31 22.90
N GLY A 387 21.05 5.49 21.87
CA GLY A 387 21.58 5.89 20.55
C GLY A 387 20.79 7.01 19.89
N LEU A 388 19.47 7.12 20.13
CA LEU A 388 18.70 8.28 19.69
C LEU A 388 19.23 9.59 20.30
N LEU A 389 19.52 9.61 21.61
CA LEU A 389 20.13 10.78 22.26
C LEU A 389 21.57 11.01 21.82
N THR A 390 22.36 9.95 21.62
CA THR A 390 23.74 10.03 21.11
C THR A 390 23.77 10.62 19.70
N GLN A 391 22.82 10.24 18.83
CA GLN A 391 22.69 10.84 17.50
C GLN A 391 22.36 12.33 17.59
N SER A 392 21.43 12.74 18.48
CA SER A 392 21.04 14.14 18.66
C SER A 392 22.24 15.02 19.02
N ILE A 393 23.06 14.60 19.99
CA ILE A 393 24.22 15.39 20.42
C ILE A 393 25.32 15.41 19.35
N ILE A 394 25.53 14.31 18.63
CA ILE A 394 26.49 14.25 17.51
C ILE A 394 26.10 15.25 16.43
N LEU A 395 24.83 15.28 16.01
CA LEU A 395 24.33 16.27 15.04
C LEU A 395 24.55 17.71 15.53
N GLY A 396 24.35 17.94 16.82
CA GLY A 396 24.63 19.22 17.47
C GLY A 396 26.07 19.71 17.30
N PHE A 397 27.06 18.84 17.54
CA PHE A 397 28.48 19.20 17.35
C PHE A 397 28.86 19.35 15.87
N LEU A 398 28.30 18.51 15.01
CA LEU A 398 28.50 18.64 13.56
C LEU A 398 27.97 19.98 13.02
N MET A 399 26.83 20.48 13.54
CA MET A 399 26.32 21.82 13.21
C MET A 399 27.27 22.97 13.59
N ASN A 400 28.14 22.73 14.56
CA ASN A 400 29.07 23.71 15.08
C ASN A 400 30.48 23.49 14.52
N ASN A 401 30.60 22.77 13.40
CA ASN A 401 31.86 22.48 12.71
C ASN A 401 32.87 21.73 13.62
N ASP A 402 32.41 21.02 14.65
CA ASP A 402 33.24 20.28 15.59
C ASP A 402 33.16 18.77 15.31
N ARG A 403 33.66 18.39 14.14
CA ARG A 403 33.70 16.99 13.68
C ARG A 403 34.55 16.11 14.59
N GLU A 404 35.65 16.65 15.11
CA GLU A 404 36.59 15.92 15.96
C GLU A 404 35.91 15.48 17.26
N PHE A 405 35.20 16.40 17.92
CA PHE A 405 34.46 16.06 19.13
C PHE A 405 33.26 15.16 18.85
N ALA A 406 32.54 15.37 17.75
CA ALA A 406 31.46 14.47 17.33
C ALA A 406 31.95 13.03 17.09
N SER A 407 33.14 12.88 16.51
CA SER A 407 33.77 11.57 16.27
C SER A 407 34.25 10.93 17.58
N LEU A 408 34.82 11.73 18.48
CA LEU A 408 35.19 11.28 19.84
C LEU A 408 33.97 10.81 20.63
N LEU A 409 32.86 11.54 20.60
CA LEU A 409 31.60 11.15 21.25
C LEU A 409 31.11 9.80 20.72
N PHE A 410 31.15 9.61 19.40
CA PHE A 410 30.77 8.37 18.75
C PHE A 410 31.65 7.19 19.19
N ASP A 411 32.97 7.36 19.14
CA ASP A 411 33.93 6.31 19.52
C ASP A 411 33.77 5.95 21.01
N LYS A 412 33.64 6.96 21.87
CA LYS A 412 33.41 6.75 23.31
C LYS A 412 32.07 6.09 23.60
N ALA A 413 31.02 6.36 22.82
CA ALA A 413 29.74 5.70 22.98
C ALA A 413 29.83 4.20 22.66
N ILE A 414 30.64 3.80 21.67
CA ILE A 414 30.90 2.39 21.34
C ILE A 414 31.78 1.75 22.41
N GLU A 415 32.92 2.37 22.74
CA GLU A 415 33.87 1.85 23.74
C GLU A 415 33.19 1.58 25.09
N ASN A 416 32.34 2.50 25.53
CA ASN A 416 31.60 2.41 26.79
C ASN A 416 30.30 1.58 26.67
N ARG A 417 30.03 0.96 25.53
CA ARG A 417 28.83 0.15 25.26
C ARG A 417 27.51 0.91 25.53
N ILE A 418 27.50 2.21 25.26
CA ILE A 418 26.29 3.04 25.26
C ILE A 418 25.42 2.65 24.06
N ILE A 419 26.06 2.43 22.91
CA ILE A 419 25.47 1.89 21.68
C ILE A 419 26.20 0.59 21.31
N THR A 420 25.45 -0.45 20.96
CA THR A 420 26.02 -1.78 20.66
C THR A 420 25.46 -2.39 19.38
N ASP A 421 24.31 -1.92 18.90
CA ASP A 421 23.65 -2.46 17.74
C ASP A 421 24.23 -1.93 16.43
N GLN A 422 24.34 -2.80 15.42
CA GLN A 422 24.98 -2.46 14.15
C GLN A 422 24.17 -1.47 13.32
N LEU A 423 22.83 -1.54 13.35
CA LEU A 423 21.97 -0.61 12.62
C LEU A 423 21.99 0.78 13.26
N GLU A 424 21.99 0.84 14.59
CA GLU A 424 22.16 2.08 15.35
C GLU A 424 23.52 2.74 15.04
N ILE A 425 24.60 1.96 15.10
CA ILE A 425 25.95 2.41 14.73
C ILE A 425 25.99 2.92 13.28
N ALA A 426 25.37 2.20 12.33
CA ALA A 426 25.32 2.62 10.94
C ALA A 426 24.55 3.93 10.75
N THR A 427 23.45 4.13 11.49
CA THR A 427 22.63 5.35 11.45
C THR A 427 23.42 6.56 11.94
N ILE A 428 24.17 6.42 13.04
CA ILE A 428 25.01 7.51 13.57
C ILE A 428 26.18 7.79 12.61
N LYS A 429 26.83 6.76 12.06
CA LYS A 429 27.87 6.93 11.02
C LYS A 429 27.36 7.68 9.79
N LYS A 430 26.10 7.46 9.40
CA LYS A 430 25.48 8.22 8.30
C LYS A 430 25.48 9.72 8.58
N SER A 431 25.27 10.14 9.83
CA SER A 431 25.31 11.56 10.22
C SER A 431 26.71 12.15 10.06
N LEU A 432 27.77 11.41 10.43
CA LEU A 432 29.17 11.82 10.21
C LEU A 432 29.53 11.89 8.72
N LYS A 433 29.01 10.95 7.92
CA LYS A 433 29.21 10.96 6.47
C LYS A 433 28.51 12.16 5.82
N MET A 434 27.26 12.39 6.18
CA MET A 434 26.44 13.52 5.70
C MET A 434 27.12 14.86 5.95
N TYR A 435 27.73 15.05 7.13
CA TYR A 435 28.59 16.22 7.37
C TYR A 435 29.70 16.34 6.34
N SER A 436 30.41 15.26 6.03
CA SER A 436 31.49 15.27 5.03
C SER A 436 30.96 15.61 3.62
N ASP A 437 29.76 15.12 3.28
CA ASP A 437 29.10 15.40 2.00
C ASP A 437 28.63 16.88 1.89
N CYS A 438 28.50 17.60 3.02
CA CYS A 438 28.18 19.04 3.02
C CYS A 438 29.39 19.92 2.65
N PHE A 439 30.62 19.44 2.81
CA PHE A 439 31.83 20.17 2.43
C PHE A 439 32.18 19.94 0.96
N VAL A 440 32.27 21.01 0.19
CA VAL A 440 32.93 21.02 -1.11
C VAL A 440 34.38 21.49 -0.90
N GLU A 441 35.34 20.94 -1.63
CA GLU A 441 36.74 21.42 -1.59
C GLU A 441 36.77 22.95 -1.76
N ASP A 442 37.51 23.63 -0.89
CA ASP A 442 37.66 25.10 -0.83
C ASP A 442 36.40 25.93 -0.44
N GLU A 443 35.30 25.30 0.00
CA GLU A 443 34.11 26.02 0.48
C GLU A 443 34.25 26.41 1.97
N ASN A 444 33.97 27.68 2.31
CA ASN A 444 33.91 28.14 3.70
C ASN A 444 32.63 27.58 4.37
N TRP A 445 32.76 27.07 5.60
CA TRP A 445 31.66 26.56 6.42
C TRP A 445 30.43 27.48 6.40
N ASP A 446 30.63 28.77 6.67
CA ASP A 446 29.55 29.75 6.77
C ASP A 446 28.96 30.14 5.41
N ALA A 447 29.66 29.87 4.30
CA ALA A 447 29.25 30.29 2.96
C ALA A 447 28.28 29.32 2.28
N GLY A 448 28.16 28.06 2.75
CA GLY A 448 27.23 27.10 2.14
C GLY A 448 27.08 25.76 2.86
N ALA A 449 28.15 25.21 3.47
CA ALA A 449 28.07 23.92 4.17
C ALA A 449 27.18 23.97 5.43
N ARG A 450 27.20 25.09 6.17
CA ARG A 450 26.35 25.32 7.34
C ARG A 450 24.86 25.24 7.01
N GLU A 451 24.42 25.83 5.90
CA GLU A 451 23.00 25.79 5.51
C GLU A 451 22.56 24.39 5.07
N LYS A 452 23.41 23.64 4.34
CA LYS A 452 23.13 22.23 4.03
C LYS A 452 23.00 21.38 5.30
N MET A 453 23.91 21.57 6.27
CA MET A 453 23.85 20.88 7.56
C MET A 453 22.62 21.28 8.38
N LYS A 454 22.20 22.54 8.30
CA LYS A 454 20.98 23.05 8.93
C LYS A 454 19.74 22.37 8.36
N ASP A 455 19.65 22.19 7.03
CA ASP A 455 18.55 21.46 6.40
C ASP A 455 18.48 20.00 6.89
N GLU A 456 19.62 19.35 7.11
CA GLU A 456 19.68 18.00 7.67
C GLU A 456 19.22 17.94 9.13
N ILE A 457 19.55 18.95 9.94
CA ILE A 457 19.06 19.06 11.33
C ILE A 457 17.55 19.32 11.36
N LEU A 458 17.05 20.17 10.46
CA LEU A 458 15.63 20.42 10.32
C LEU A 458 14.89 19.13 9.92
N SER A 459 15.44 18.36 8.97
CA SER A 459 14.90 17.04 8.60
C SER A 459 14.96 16.03 9.75
N TYR A 460 16.04 16.05 10.56
CA TYR A 460 16.13 15.24 11.76
C TYR A 460 15.02 15.60 12.75
N ILE A 461 14.83 16.89 13.06
CA ILE A 461 13.76 17.34 13.95
C ILE A 461 12.39 16.94 13.43
N GLU A 462 12.11 17.14 12.14
CA GLU A 462 10.87 16.68 11.48
C GLU A 462 10.61 15.19 11.72
N SER A 463 11.66 14.37 11.63
CA SER A 463 11.56 12.91 11.82
C SER A 463 11.32 12.48 13.27
N ILE A 464 11.62 13.32 14.26
CA ILE A 464 11.43 12.97 15.68
C ILE A 464 9.93 12.79 15.96
N GLY A 465 9.58 11.59 16.43
CA GLY A 465 8.18 11.24 16.71
C GLY A 465 7.30 11.18 15.47
N ALA A 466 7.89 10.99 14.28
CA ALA A 466 7.17 10.80 13.03
C ALA A 466 6.08 9.72 13.15
N LEU A 467 5.02 9.89 12.37
CA LEU A 467 3.83 9.07 12.49
C LEU A 467 4.14 7.59 12.20
N GLN A 468 3.92 6.72 13.17
CA GLN A 468 4.04 5.27 13.00
C GLN A 468 2.79 4.72 12.29
N VAL A 469 2.68 4.99 10.99
CA VAL A 469 1.44 4.77 10.22
C VAL A 469 0.93 3.32 10.29
N LYS A 470 1.82 2.32 10.19
CA LYS A 470 1.41 0.91 10.30
C LYS A 470 0.84 0.57 11.68
N LEU A 471 1.43 1.10 12.75
CA LEU A 471 0.93 0.91 14.11
C LEU A 471 -0.42 1.60 14.29
N LEU A 472 -0.56 2.84 13.78
CA LEU A 472 -1.81 3.58 13.81
C LEU A 472 -2.93 2.85 13.07
N ALA A 473 -2.66 2.37 11.85
CA ALA A 473 -3.61 1.61 11.04
C ALA A 473 -4.08 0.33 11.76
N SER A 474 -3.18 -0.35 12.47
CA SER A 474 -3.52 -1.55 13.23
C SER A 474 -4.40 -1.24 14.46
N ILE A 475 -4.08 -0.18 15.20
CA ILE A 475 -4.81 0.20 16.42
C ILE A 475 -6.17 0.83 16.09
N GLU A 476 -6.21 1.80 15.18
CA GLU A 476 -7.40 2.61 14.90
C GLU A 476 -8.26 2.02 13.77
N GLY A 477 -7.62 1.41 12.77
CA GLY A 477 -8.30 0.82 11.62
C GLY A 477 -8.57 -0.68 11.74
N GLY A 478 -7.96 -1.38 12.71
CA GLY A 478 -8.05 -2.84 12.82
C GLY A 478 -7.45 -3.58 11.62
N LEU A 479 -6.45 -2.96 10.97
CA LEU A 479 -5.84 -3.41 9.72
C LEU A 479 -4.58 -4.25 9.91
#